data_AF-A0A947W8M7-F1
#
_entry.id   AF-A0A947W8M7-F1
#
_cell.length_a   1.000
_cell.length_b   1.000
_cell.length_c   1.000
_cell.angle_alpha   90.00
_cell.angle_beta   90.00
_cell.angle_gamma   90.00
#
_symmetry.space_group_name_H-M   'P 1'
#
loop_
_entity.id
_entity.type
_entity.pdbx_description
1 polymer ?
#
loop_
_entity_poly.entity_id
_entity_poly.type
_entity_poly.pdbx_seq_one_letter_code
_entity_poly.pdbx_strand_id
1 'polypeptide(L)'
;MNILSNLFKDKTQKKIIWMIIVFVVFFSGVRLLQHHTFNNHALDDGYNDNLIWNTLHGRFFWSEIKGYCTFGDHLDPILLMFIPFYFIGLGPRILFIVQTLLIGLGALPVYWLARERLKEEQFVWLFPLAYLLYVPTVNVTFQGFYQIALAIAPLLFA
;
A
#
# COMPACT_ATOMS: atom_id res chain seq x y z
N MET A 1 2.25 -27.59 8.52
CA MET A 1 2.45 -26.12 8.58
C MET A 1 3.67 -25.76 7.73
N ASN A 2 3.48 -25.51 6.43
CA ASN A 2 4.60 -25.05 5.56
C ASN A 2 4.11 -24.26 4.33
N ILE A 3 3.18 -23.32 4.56
CA ILE A 3 2.56 -22.45 3.53
C ILE A 3 3.65 -21.69 2.75
N LEU A 4 4.69 -21.21 3.45
CA LEU A 4 5.83 -20.51 2.84
C LEU A 4 6.68 -21.42 1.93
N SER A 5 6.87 -22.69 2.29
CA SER A 5 7.63 -23.64 1.44
C SER A 5 6.89 -24.04 0.16
N ASN A 6 5.56 -24.01 0.17
CA ASN A 6 4.76 -24.31 -1.02
C ASN A 6 4.60 -23.08 -1.93
N LEU A 7 4.72 -21.87 -1.37
CA LEU A 7 4.70 -20.59 -2.11
C LEU A 7 5.72 -20.55 -3.26
N PHE A 8 6.84 -21.26 -3.11
CA PHE A 8 7.95 -21.32 -4.06
C PHE A 8 8.05 -22.65 -4.83
N LYS A 9 7.00 -23.48 -4.86
CA LYS A 9 7.00 -24.69 -5.70
C LYS A 9 6.33 -24.46 -7.05
N ASP A 10 5.34 -23.58 -7.09
CA ASP A 10 4.59 -23.23 -8.29
C ASP A 10 5.35 -22.16 -9.10
N LYS A 11 5.69 -22.48 -10.35
CA LYS A 11 6.39 -21.56 -11.27
C LYS A 11 5.57 -20.30 -11.54
N THR A 12 4.25 -20.42 -11.63
CA THR A 12 3.33 -19.31 -11.87
C THR A 12 3.27 -18.41 -10.65
N GLN A 13 3.20 -18.99 -9.44
CA GLN A 13 3.24 -18.22 -8.20
C GLN A 13 4.55 -17.44 -8.04
N LYS A 14 5.71 -18.05 -8.35
CA LYS A 14 6.99 -17.32 -8.38
C LYS A 14 6.97 -16.15 -9.34
N LYS A 15 6.40 -16.33 -10.53
CA LYS A 15 6.25 -15.27 -11.54
C LYS A 15 5.44 -14.10 -10.97
N ILE A 16 4.36 -14.38 -10.27
CA ILE A 16 3.51 -13.35 -9.64
C ILE A 16 4.25 -12.64 -8.52
N ILE A 17 4.98 -13.36 -7.67
CA ILE A 17 5.81 -12.74 -6.62
C ILE A 17 6.83 -11.78 -7.25
N TRP A 18 7.48 -12.18 -8.34
CA TRP A 18 8.40 -11.28 -9.06
C TRP A 18 7.69 -10.05 -9.62
N MET A 19 6.50 -10.19 -10.19
CA MET A 19 5.69 -9.05 -10.66
C MET A 19 5.36 -8.09 -9.52
N ILE A 20 4.98 -8.61 -8.35
CA ILE A 20 4.71 -7.80 -7.15
C ILE A 20 5.99 -7.09 -6.70
N ILE A 21 7.13 -7.77 -6.62
CA ILE A 21 8.41 -7.16 -6.23
C ILE A 21 8.77 -6.03 -7.19
N VAL A 22 8.70 -6.25 -8.50
CA VAL A 22 8.99 -5.23 -9.52
C VAL A 22 8.05 -4.04 -9.36
N PHE A 23 6.75 -4.28 -9.23
CA PHE A 23 5.75 -3.24 -9.01
C PHE A 23 6.07 -2.42 -7.75
N VAL A 24 6.30 -3.09 -6.62
CA VAL A 24 6.54 -2.44 -5.33
C VAL A 24 7.82 -1.63 -5.33
N VAL A 25 8.92 -2.19 -5.85
CA VAL A 25 10.21 -1.49 -5.93
C VAL A 25 10.11 -0.29 -6.86
N PHE A 26 9.51 -0.45 -8.04
CA PHE A 26 9.38 0.62 -9.02
C PHE A 26 8.54 1.78 -8.47
N PHE A 27 7.31 1.51 -8.03
CA PHE A 27 6.40 2.57 -7.59
C PHE A 27 6.78 3.17 -6.24
N SER A 28 7.34 2.40 -5.31
CA SER A 28 7.91 2.98 -4.09
C SER A 28 9.09 3.89 -4.44
N GLY A 29 9.95 3.49 -5.38
CA GLY A 29 11.06 4.31 -5.85
C GLY A 29 10.60 5.63 -6.47
N VAL A 30 9.60 5.58 -7.36
CA VAL A 30 8.96 6.78 -7.92
C VAL A 30 8.41 7.68 -6.80
N ARG A 31 7.74 7.09 -5.80
CA ARG A 31 7.16 7.87 -4.71
C ARG A 31 8.17 8.51 -3.78
N LEU A 32 9.23 7.80 -3.46
CA LEU A 32 10.34 8.36 -2.70
C LEU A 32 11.01 9.49 -3.49
N LEU A 33 11.17 9.35 -4.81
CA LEU A 33 11.73 10.40 -5.65
C LEU A 33 10.83 11.65 -5.70
N GLN A 34 9.52 11.49 -5.84
CA GLN A 34 8.56 12.60 -5.76
C GLN A 34 8.70 13.34 -4.43
N HIS A 35 8.81 12.60 -3.32
CA HIS A 35 8.99 13.18 -1.99
C HIS A 35 10.30 13.96 -1.87
N HIS A 36 11.41 13.39 -2.33
CA HIS A 36 12.72 14.03 -2.30
C HIS A 36 12.87 15.22 -3.25
N THR A 37 12.06 15.29 -4.30
CA THR A 37 12.04 16.40 -5.26
C THR A 37 10.94 17.43 -4.96
N PHE A 38 10.25 17.29 -3.83
CA PHE A 38 9.11 18.12 -3.43
C PHE A 38 7.94 18.11 -4.42
N ASN A 39 7.89 17.13 -5.33
CA ASN A 39 6.81 16.92 -6.29
C ASN A 39 5.73 15.98 -5.71
N ASN A 40 5.35 16.22 -4.46
CA ASN A 40 4.36 15.43 -3.73
C ASN A 40 2.98 16.06 -3.79
N HIS A 41 1.96 15.22 -3.55
CA HIS A 41 0.59 15.66 -3.38
C HIS A 41 0.44 16.19 -1.95
N ALA A 42 0.92 17.41 -1.74
CA ALA A 42 1.19 17.97 -0.41
C ALA A 42 -0.01 17.97 0.55
N LEU A 43 -1.24 18.10 0.02
CA LEU A 43 -2.44 18.04 0.85
C LEU A 43 -2.70 16.63 1.37
N ASP A 44 -2.74 15.61 0.49
CA ASP A 44 -3.05 14.24 0.89
C ASP A 44 -1.91 13.62 1.71
N ASP A 45 -0.66 13.78 1.24
CA ASP A 45 0.53 13.26 1.91
C ASP A 45 0.79 13.99 3.24
N GLY A 46 0.74 15.33 3.21
CA GLY A 46 1.04 16.18 4.37
C GLY A 46 -0.01 16.10 5.46
N TYR A 47 -1.28 15.89 5.11
CA TYR A 47 -2.33 15.69 6.10
C TYR A 47 -2.05 14.44 6.96
N ASN A 48 -1.81 13.30 6.32
CA ASN A 48 -1.51 12.06 7.03
C ASN A 48 -0.21 12.12 7.84
N ASP A 49 0.82 12.72 7.26
CA ASP A 49 2.11 12.95 7.93
C ASP A 49 1.94 13.80 9.19
N ASN A 50 1.18 14.90 9.08
CA ASN A 50 0.88 15.81 10.18
C ASN A 50 0.13 15.12 11.32
N LEU A 51 -0.88 14.30 11.00
CA LEU A 51 -1.65 13.56 12.01
C LEU A 51 -0.76 12.60 12.81
N ILE A 52 0.08 11.82 12.13
CA ILE A 52 0.96 10.85 12.79
C ILE A 52 2.02 11.58 13.62
N TRP A 53 2.66 12.61 13.06
CA TRP A 53 3.66 13.40 13.75
C TRP A 53 3.11 14.04 15.01
N ASN A 54 1.96 14.72 14.93
CA ASN A 54 1.33 15.34 16.09
C ASN A 54 0.92 14.32 17.14
N THR A 55 0.38 13.18 16.72
CA THR A 55 0.01 12.10 17.64
C THR A 55 1.22 11.57 18.39
N LEU A 56 2.35 11.37 17.70
CA LEU A 56 3.61 10.97 18.33
C LEU A 56 4.10 12.01 19.37
N HIS A 57 3.85 13.30 19.14
CA HIS A 57 4.25 14.40 20.03
C HIS A 57 3.16 14.81 21.04
N GLY A 58 2.19 13.93 21.31
CA GLY A 58 1.17 14.11 22.35
C GLY A 58 -0.06 14.91 21.94
N ARG A 59 -0.16 15.37 20.69
CA ARG A 59 -1.34 16.04 20.13
C ARG A 59 -2.13 15.03 19.29
N PHE A 60 -2.89 14.18 19.98
CA PHE A 60 -3.64 13.08 19.39
C PHE A 60 -4.51 13.55 18.22
N PHE A 61 -4.24 13.03 17.00
CA PHE A 61 -4.94 13.33 15.76
C PHE A 61 -5.17 14.82 15.49
N TRP A 62 -4.26 15.68 15.96
CA TRP A 62 -4.34 17.10 15.65
C TRP A 62 -3.93 17.38 14.21
N SER A 63 -4.76 18.10 13.47
CA SER A 63 -4.44 18.59 12.14
C SER A 63 -4.14 20.08 12.16
N GLU A 64 -2.95 20.49 11.73
CA GLU A 64 -2.62 21.91 11.54
C GLU A 64 -3.34 22.52 10.34
N ILE A 65 -3.73 21.69 9.37
CA ILE A 65 -4.48 22.12 8.20
C ILE A 65 -5.92 22.48 8.60
N LYS A 66 -6.53 21.67 9.47
CA LYS A 66 -7.91 21.88 9.92
C LYS A 66 -8.04 22.72 11.19
N GLY A 67 -6.99 22.77 12.02
CA GLY A 67 -6.97 23.54 13.27
C GLY A 67 -7.69 22.87 14.44
N TYR A 68 -7.94 21.56 14.38
CA TYR A 68 -8.61 20.80 15.43
C TYR A 68 -8.23 19.30 15.40
N CYS A 69 -8.68 18.55 16.41
CA CYS A 69 -8.50 17.09 16.48
C CYS A 69 -9.49 16.38 15.53
N THR A 70 -8.97 15.65 14.54
CA THR A 70 -9.78 15.08 13.46
C THR A 70 -10.30 13.68 13.74
N PHE A 71 -10.03 13.12 14.92
CA PHE A 71 -10.41 11.74 15.27
C PHE A 71 -11.93 11.51 15.20
N GLY A 72 -12.73 12.54 15.51
CA GLY A 72 -14.20 12.51 15.40
C GLY A 72 -14.75 12.77 13.99
N ASP A 73 -13.91 13.26 13.07
CA ASP A 73 -14.31 13.64 11.71
C ASP A 73 -13.93 12.57 10.68
N HIS A 74 -12.71 12.05 10.81
CA HIS A 74 -12.16 10.98 9.99
C HIS A 74 -11.51 9.96 10.92
N LEU A 75 -12.21 8.82 11.05
CA LEU A 75 -11.77 7.72 11.87
C LEU A 75 -10.70 6.93 11.13
N ASP A 76 -9.44 7.34 11.29
CA ASP A 76 -8.27 6.70 10.65
C ASP A 76 -7.33 6.03 11.67
N PRO A 77 -7.81 5.10 12.54
CA PRO A 77 -6.99 4.49 13.58
C PRO A 77 -5.82 3.67 13.02
N ILE A 78 -5.88 3.27 11.75
CA ILE A 78 -4.79 2.59 11.05
C ILE A 78 -3.51 3.43 11.03
N LEU A 79 -3.62 4.76 11.10
CA LEU A 79 -2.47 5.66 11.18
C LEU A 79 -1.62 5.44 12.44
N LEU A 80 -2.23 4.94 13.53
CA LEU A 80 -1.51 4.63 14.77
C LEU A 80 -0.46 3.53 14.58
N MET A 81 -0.66 2.62 13.61
CA MET A 81 0.31 1.57 13.28
C MET A 81 1.64 2.14 12.76
N PHE A 82 1.64 3.38 12.25
CA PHE A 82 2.81 4.03 11.70
C PHE A 82 3.65 4.81 12.73
N ILE A 83 3.12 5.05 13.93
CA ILE A 83 3.80 5.80 15.00
C ILE A 83 5.19 5.23 15.34
N PRO A 84 5.40 3.90 15.51
CA PRO A 84 6.73 3.37 15.84
C PRO A 84 7.78 3.67 14.77
N PHE A 85 7.37 3.75 13.51
CA PHE A 85 8.26 4.05 12.38
C PHE A 85 8.62 5.53 12.33
N TYR A 86 7.72 6.41 12.74
CA TYR A 86 7.97 7.83 12.91
C TYR A 86 8.93 8.10 14.07
N PHE A 87 8.79 7.34 15.17
CA PHE A 87 9.68 7.44 16.33
C PHE A 87 11.14 7.15 15.97
N ILE A 88 11.40 6.21 15.06
CA ILE A 88 12.76 5.90 14.56
C ILE A 88 13.17 6.77 13.36
N GLY A 89 12.39 7.79 12.99
CA GLY A 89 12.75 8.78 11.97
C GLY A 89 12.49 8.37 10.52
N LEU A 90 11.65 7.35 10.24
CA LEU A 90 11.31 7.02 8.86
C LEU A 90 10.42 8.07 8.20
N GLY A 91 9.53 8.73 8.97
CA GLY A 91 8.61 9.76 8.47
C GLY A 91 7.69 9.24 7.36
N PRO A 92 7.22 10.08 6.43
CA PRO A 92 6.18 9.71 5.45
C PRO A 92 6.63 8.65 4.43
N ARG A 93 7.94 8.40 4.33
CA ARG A 93 8.51 7.36 3.44
C ARG A 93 7.90 5.97 3.71
N ILE A 94 7.63 5.64 4.97
CA ILE A 94 7.03 4.35 5.32
C ILE A 94 5.60 4.22 4.78
N LEU A 95 4.85 5.33 4.72
CA LEU A 95 3.47 5.36 4.24
C LEU A 95 3.42 4.96 2.76
N PHE A 96 4.31 5.52 1.94
CA PHE A 96 4.37 5.25 0.51
C PHE A 96 4.74 3.79 0.23
N ILE A 97 5.73 3.26 0.96
CA ILE A 97 6.20 1.87 0.81
C ILE A 97 5.09 0.90 1.22
N VAL A 98 4.45 1.12 2.37
CA VAL A 98 3.41 0.22 2.89
C VAL A 98 2.15 0.25 2.02
N GLN A 99 1.68 1.42 1.59
CA GLN A 99 0.55 1.50 0.66
C GLN A 99 0.84 0.76 -0.65
N THR A 100 2.01 1.01 -1.24
CA THR A 100 2.43 0.34 -2.48
C THR A 100 2.53 -1.17 -2.30
N LEU A 101 3.09 -1.63 -1.18
CA LEU A 101 3.18 -3.05 -0.85
C LEU A 101 1.80 -3.69 -0.73
N LEU A 102 0.87 -3.08 0.00
CA LEU A 102 -0.47 -3.63 0.18
C LEU A 102 -1.24 -3.67 -1.14
N ILE A 103 -1.13 -2.65 -1.98
CA ILE A 103 -1.70 -2.68 -3.33
C ILE A 103 -1.08 -3.83 -4.14
N GLY A 104 0.24 -3.96 -4.15
CA GLY A 104 0.92 -5.05 -4.86
C GLY A 104 0.49 -6.44 -4.38
N LEU A 105 0.33 -6.63 -3.07
CA LEU A 105 -0.12 -7.89 -2.47
C LEU A 105 -1.54 -8.29 -2.91
N GLY A 106 -2.38 -7.35 -3.34
CA GLY A 106 -3.70 -7.64 -3.93
C GLY A 106 -3.65 -8.52 -5.18
N ALA A 107 -2.49 -8.63 -5.84
CA ALA A 107 -2.32 -9.54 -6.97
C ALA A 107 -2.40 -11.03 -6.57
N LEU A 108 -2.09 -11.39 -5.32
CA LEU A 108 -2.15 -12.78 -4.84
C LEU A 108 -3.57 -13.35 -4.79
N PRO A 109 -4.55 -12.70 -4.14
CA PRO A 109 -5.94 -13.18 -4.15
C PRO A 109 -6.53 -13.15 -5.56
N VAL A 110 -6.18 -12.18 -6.40
CA VAL A 110 -6.59 -12.16 -7.83
C VAL A 110 -6.08 -13.40 -8.56
N TYR A 111 -4.82 -13.81 -8.33
CA TYR A 111 -4.27 -15.05 -8.86
C TYR A 111 -5.04 -16.28 -8.39
N TRP A 112 -5.27 -16.40 -7.08
CA TRP A 112 -5.94 -17.56 -6.51
C TRP A 112 -7.38 -17.69 -7.03
N LEU A 113 -8.11 -16.58 -7.11
CA LEU A 113 -9.44 -16.54 -7.67
C LEU A 113 -9.46 -16.95 -9.15
N ALA A 114 -8.54 -16.40 -9.97
CA ALA A 114 -8.44 -16.76 -11.38
C ALA A 114 -8.13 -18.25 -11.56
N ARG A 115 -7.21 -18.80 -10.74
CA ARG A 115 -6.85 -20.21 -10.76
C ARG A 115 -8.03 -21.11 -10.41
N GLU A 116 -8.77 -20.77 -9.36
CA GLU A 116 -9.95 -21.52 -8.91
C GLU A 116 -11.05 -21.55 -9.98
N ARG A 117 -11.29 -20.41 -10.64
CA ARG A 117 -12.41 -20.24 -11.57
C ARG A 117 -12.14 -20.75 -12.97
N LEU A 118 -10.93 -20.54 -13.50
CA LEU A 118 -10.63 -20.87 -14.90
C LEU A 118 -10.10 -22.29 -15.10
N LYS A 119 -9.50 -22.90 -14.05
CA LYS A 119 -8.89 -24.25 -14.11
C LYS A 119 -7.84 -24.42 -15.22
N GLU A 120 -7.37 -23.31 -15.78
CA GLU A 120 -6.43 -23.22 -16.91
C GLU A 120 -5.11 -22.60 -16.43
N GLU A 121 -4.05 -23.39 -16.30
CA GLU A 121 -2.80 -22.91 -15.67
C GLU A 121 -1.96 -21.99 -16.58
N GLN A 122 -2.17 -22.01 -17.90
CA GLN A 122 -1.29 -21.33 -18.87
C GLN A 122 -1.42 -19.79 -18.82
N PHE A 123 -2.63 -19.28 -18.61
CA PHE A 123 -2.96 -17.85 -18.76
C PHE A 123 -3.43 -17.17 -17.47
N VAL A 124 -3.56 -17.90 -16.37
CA VAL A 124 -4.04 -17.37 -15.09
C VAL A 124 -3.17 -16.22 -14.55
N TRP A 125 -1.88 -16.15 -14.90
CA TRP A 125 -1.00 -15.04 -14.53
C TRP A 125 -1.34 -13.69 -15.20
N LEU A 126 -2.15 -13.69 -16.26
CA LEU A 126 -2.59 -12.45 -16.91
C LEU A 126 -3.53 -11.62 -16.04
N PHE A 127 -4.30 -12.27 -15.15
CA PHE A 127 -5.22 -11.58 -14.24
C PHE A 127 -4.51 -10.73 -13.18
N PRO A 128 -3.53 -11.26 -12.42
CA PRO A 128 -2.74 -10.41 -11.52
C PRO A 128 -1.91 -9.38 -12.29
N LEU A 129 -1.46 -9.67 -13.52
CA LEU A 129 -0.79 -8.66 -14.35
C LEU A 129 -1.75 -7.52 -14.70
N ALA A 130 -2.96 -7.84 -15.15
CA ALA A 130 -3.98 -6.86 -15.49
C ALA A 130 -4.34 -6.01 -14.26
N TYR A 131 -4.47 -6.62 -13.07
CA TYR A 131 -4.67 -5.90 -11.81
C TYR A 131 -3.55 -4.91 -11.52
N LEU A 132 -2.28 -5.34 -11.62
CA LEU A 132 -1.12 -4.48 -11.34
C LEU A 132 -0.94 -3.36 -12.37
N LEU A 133 -1.36 -3.58 -13.62
CA LEU A 133 -1.29 -2.57 -14.68
C LEU A 133 -2.58 -1.76 -14.85
N TYR A 134 -3.62 -2.07 -14.09
CA TYR A 134 -4.89 -1.39 -14.17
C TYR A 134 -4.71 0.07 -13.74
N VAL A 135 -5.19 1.00 -14.57
CA VAL A 135 -4.91 2.45 -14.42
C VAL A 135 -5.27 2.96 -13.02
N PRO A 136 -6.44 2.65 -12.43
CA PRO A 136 -6.75 3.03 -11.05
C PRO A 136 -5.78 2.48 -10.00
N THR A 137 -5.36 1.20 -10.12
CA THR A 137 -4.36 0.58 -9.21
C THR A 137 -3.02 1.33 -9.27
N VAL A 138 -2.60 1.67 -10.48
CA VAL A 138 -1.37 2.43 -10.70
C VAL A 138 -1.51 3.85 -10.13
N ASN A 139 -2.59 4.56 -10.44
CA ASN A 139 -2.85 5.93 -9.97
C ASN A 139 -2.85 6.06 -8.45
N VAL A 140 -3.56 5.19 -7.74
CA VAL A 140 -3.60 5.23 -6.26
C VAL A 140 -2.23 4.99 -5.64
N THR A 141 -1.30 4.35 -6.36
CA THR A 141 0.05 4.12 -5.86
C THR A 141 0.92 5.38 -5.93
N PHE A 142 0.67 6.29 -6.89
CA PHE A 142 1.54 7.47 -7.08
C PHE A 142 0.90 8.85 -6.85
N GLN A 143 -0.42 8.95 -6.70
CA GLN A 143 -1.12 10.24 -6.54
C GLN A 143 -1.27 10.73 -5.09
N GLY A 144 -0.87 9.96 -4.10
CA GLY A 144 -1.02 10.37 -2.70
C GLY A 144 -1.13 9.17 -1.78
N PHE A 145 -0.98 9.40 -0.49
CA PHE A 145 -1.32 8.41 0.52
C PHE A 145 -2.79 8.51 0.92
N TYR A 146 -3.50 7.38 0.85
CA TYR A 146 -4.91 7.25 1.21
C TYR A 146 -5.07 6.08 2.18
N GLN A 147 -5.55 6.37 3.39
CA GLN A 147 -5.77 5.39 4.46
C GLN A 147 -6.64 4.22 3.97
N ILE A 148 -7.66 4.52 3.17
CA ILE A 148 -8.56 3.52 2.59
C ILE A 148 -7.88 2.58 1.59
N ALA A 149 -6.79 3.00 0.94
CA ALA A 149 -6.05 2.14 0.02
C ALA A 149 -5.36 0.97 0.75
N LEU A 150 -5.07 1.11 2.04
CA LEU A 150 -4.52 0.03 2.87
C LEU A 150 -5.51 -1.13 3.04
N ALA A 151 -6.81 -0.90 2.84
CA ALA A 151 -7.84 -1.94 2.93
C ALA A 151 -7.93 -2.81 1.67
N ILE A 152 -7.31 -2.42 0.55
CA ILE A 152 -7.45 -3.12 -0.75
C ILE A 152 -7.02 -4.59 -0.64
N ALA A 153 -5.81 -4.86 -0.17
CA ALA A 153 -5.35 -6.25 -0.02
C ALA A 153 -6.22 -7.04 0.97
N PRO A 154 -6.40 -6.61 2.24
CA PRO A 154 -7.22 -7.32 3.21
C PRO A 154 -8.63 -7.68 2.70
N LEU A 155 -9.29 -6.76 1.98
CA LEU A 155 -10.61 -7.01 1.39
C LEU A 155 -10.58 -8.03 0.26
N LEU A 156 -9.51 -8.08 -0.54
CA LEU A 156 -9.36 -9.10 -1.58
C LEU A 156 -9.04 -10.49 -1.00
N PHE A 157 -8.50 -10.56 0.22
CA PHE A 157 -8.25 -11.82 0.93
C PHE A 157 -9.47 -12.36 1.69
N ALA A 158 -10.52 -11.57 1.87
CA ALA A 158 -11.74 -11.92 2.62
C ALA A 158 -12.71 -12.77 1.77
#